data_AF-A0A7S2P3A9-F1
#
_entry.id   AF-A0A7S2P3A9-F1
#
_cell.length_a   1.000
_cell.length_b   1.000
_cell.length_c   1.000
_cell.angle_alpha   90.00
_cell.angle_beta   90.00
_cell.angle_gamma   90.00
#
_symmetry.space_group_name_H-M   'P 1'
#
loop_
_entity.id
_entity.type
_entity.pdbx_description
1 polymer ?
#
loop_
_entity_poly.entity_id
_entity_poly.type
_entity_poly.pdbx_seq_one_letter_code
_entity_poly.pdbx_strand_id
1 'polypeptide(L)'
;RYCFQRISLLSKMADQADAVEFFVYTGGRAPQHIINACISLSIDDIPDYAFNQCTRLVDVTFHDGVITIGKWAFPGCCSLQTIKLPGAKILRSNAFYNCTGLTEVEFGDKLETIGLGAFYKCTSLRKLSIKSV
;
A
#
# COMPACT_ATOMS: atom_id res chain seq x y z
N ARG A 1 -3.04 13.93 9.66
CA ARG A 1 -3.45 15.08 8.81
C ARG A 1 -3.54 14.68 7.34
N TYR A 2 -2.59 13.93 6.77
CA TYR A 2 -2.67 13.40 5.40
C TYR A 2 -3.91 12.55 5.11
N CYS A 3 -4.21 11.52 5.90
CA CYS A 3 -5.45 10.74 5.73
C CYS A 3 -6.71 11.60 5.83
N PHE A 4 -6.77 12.49 6.83
CA PHE A 4 -7.92 13.39 7.04
C PHE A 4 -8.09 14.44 5.93
N GLN A 5 -7.01 15.00 5.40
CA GLN A 5 -7.04 15.93 4.27
C GLN A 5 -7.44 15.22 2.98
N ARG A 6 -6.97 13.98 2.76
CA ARG A 6 -7.35 13.20 1.59
C ARG A 6 -8.81 12.72 1.67
N ILE A 7 -9.29 12.35 2.86
CA ILE A 7 -10.71 12.09 3.14
C ILE A 7 -11.55 13.34 2.87
N SER A 8 -11.11 14.53 3.32
CA SER A 8 -11.87 15.78 3.11
C SER A 8 -11.83 16.30 1.66
N LEU A 9 -10.78 15.98 0.90
CA LEU A 9 -10.70 16.23 -0.54
C LEU A 9 -11.63 15.28 -1.32
N LEU A 10 -11.63 13.98 -0.98
CA LEU A 10 -12.49 12.99 -1.62
C LEU A 10 -13.97 13.17 -1.28
N SER A 11 -14.31 13.59 -0.06
CA SER A 11 -15.70 13.90 0.32
C SER A 11 -16.27 15.11 -0.43
N LYS A 12 -15.43 16.03 -0.93
CA LYS A 12 -15.84 17.17 -1.77
C LYS A 12 -16.02 16.79 -3.24
N MET A 13 -15.57 15.61 -3.66
CA MET A 13 -15.74 15.08 -5.01
C MET A 13 -16.93 14.10 -5.12
N ALA A 14 -17.69 13.90 -4.03
CA ALA A 14 -18.67 12.83 -3.86
C ALA A 14 -20.10 13.14 -4.37
N ASP A 15 -20.29 14.20 -5.17
CA ASP A 15 -21.62 14.51 -5.77
C ASP A 15 -21.92 13.73 -7.07
N GLN A 16 -21.10 12.74 -7.43
CA GLN A 16 -21.37 11.79 -8.51
C GLN A 16 -21.20 10.35 -8.02
N ALA A 17 -22.33 9.71 -7.69
CA ALA A 17 -22.69 8.28 -7.74
C ALA A 17 -21.70 7.15 -7.36
N ASP A 18 -20.49 7.42 -6.90
CA ASP A 18 -19.54 6.42 -6.38
C ASP A 18 -18.91 6.97 -5.10
N ALA A 19 -19.60 6.80 -3.97
CA ALA A 19 -19.00 7.05 -2.67
C ALA A 19 -17.83 6.08 -2.49
N VAL A 20 -16.62 6.57 -2.76
CA VAL A 20 -15.38 5.81 -2.66
C VAL A 20 -15.15 5.45 -1.19
N GLU A 21 -15.50 4.22 -0.82
CA GLU A 21 -15.31 3.67 0.52
C GLU A 21 -13.82 3.67 0.86
N PHE A 22 -13.41 4.61 1.70
CA PHE A 22 -12.02 4.82 2.11
C PHE A 22 -11.82 4.18 3.48
N PHE A 23 -11.00 3.12 3.53
CA PHE A 23 -10.77 2.38 4.75
C PHE A 23 -9.56 2.94 5.52
N VAL A 24 -9.76 3.34 6.78
CA VAL A 24 -8.64 3.69 7.67
C VAL A 24 -8.11 2.41 8.31
N TYR A 25 -6.92 2.00 7.91
CA TYR A 25 -6.24 0.83 8.44
C TYR A 25 -5.60 1.14 9.79
N THR A 26 -6.05 0.44 10.83
CA THR A 26 -5.59 0.60 12.22
C THR A 26 -4.89 -0.66 12.76
N GLY A 27 -4.62 -1.66 11.91
CA GLY A 27 -3.94 -2.91 12.28
C GLY A 27 -4.69 -4.17 11.85
N GLY A 28 -4.05 -5.32 12.06
CA GLY A 28 -4.64 -6.64 11.78
C GLY A 28 -4.83 -6.95 10.30
N ARG A 29 -5.95 -7.57 9.94
CA ARG A 29 -6.31 -7.92 8.57
C ARG A 29 -7.41 -6.99 8.05
N ALA A 30 -7.16 -6.37 6.91
CA ALA A 30 -8.09 -5.49 6.25
C ALA A 30 -9.25 -6.26 5.59
N PRO A 31 -10.44 -5.64 5.46
CA PRO A 31 -11.57 -6.23 4.74
C PRO A 31 -11.23 -6.45 3.26
N GLN A 32 -11.82 -7.48 2.65
CA GLN A 32 -11.46 -7.91 1.28
C GLN A 32 -12.08 -7.05 0.17
N HIS A 33 -13.11 -6.26 0.49
CA HIS A 33 -13.86 -5.44 -0.47
C HIS A 33 -13.35 -3.99 -0.57
N ILE A 34 -12.32 -3.63 0.20
CA ILE A 34 -11.80 -2.26 0.20
C ILE A 34 -11.20 -1.89 -1.16
N ILE A 35 -11.44 -0.65 -1.57
CA ILE A 35 -10.90 -0.10 -2.81
C ILE A 35 -9.71 0.80 -2.52
N ASN A 36 -9.76 1.58 -1.44
CA ASN A 36 -8.68 2.47 -1.04
C ASN A 36 -8.43 2.36 0.45
N ALA A 37 -7.15 2.39 0.84
CA ALA A 37 -6.74 2.34 2.23
C ALA A 37 -5.88 3.54 2.62
N CYS A 38 -6.01 3.94 3.89
CA CYS A 38 -5.13 4.90 4.52
C CYS A 38 -4.52 4.29 5.77
N ILE A 39 -3.20 4.27 5.85
CA ILE A 39 -2.51 3.78 7.03
C ILE A 39 -2.62 4.84 8.13
N SER A 40 -3.18 4.46 9.28
CA SER A 40 -3.26 5.32 10.46
C SER A 40 -1.86 5.76 10.90
N LEU A 41 -1.71 7.00 11.37
CA LEU A 41 -0.44 7.58 11.83
C LEU A 41 0.20 6.82 13.00
N SER A 42 -0.57 6.00 13.69
CA SER A 42 -0.12 5.15 14.80
C SER A 42 0.47 3.81 14.34
N ILE A 43 0.53 3.55 13.04
CA ILE A 43 1.01 2.28 12.49
C ILE A 43 2.39 2.49 11.90
N ASP A 44 3.39 1.91 12.54
CA ASP A 44 4.77 1.84 12.07
C ASP A 44 5.07 0.50 11.36
N ASP A 45 4.35 -0.56 11.67
CA ASP A 45 4.50 -1.87 11.03
C ASP A 45 3.21 -2.35 10.37
N ILE A 46 3.27 -2.67 9.08
CA ILE A 46 2.21 -3.43 8.40
C ILE A 46 2.45 -4.92 8.69
N PRO A 47 1.57 -5.60 9.45
CA PRO A 47 1.76 -7.00 9.81
C PRO A 47 1.64 -7.93 8.61
N ASP A 48 2.05 -9.17 8.82
CA ASP A 48 1.93 -10.23 7.83
C ASP A 48 0.44 -10.41 7.44
N TYR A 49 0.18 -10.62 6.15
CA TYR A 49 -1.19 -10.83 5.60
C TYR A 49 -2.18 -9.66 5.75
N ALA A 50 -1.73 -8.46 6.12
CA ALA A 50 -2.61 -7.31 6.38
C ALA A 50 -3.64 -7.04 5.28
N PHE A 51 -3.23 -7.07 4.01
CA PHE A 51 -4.06 -6.82 2.83
C PHE A 51 -4.11 -8.05 1.90
N ASN A 52 -3.93 -9.26 2.45
CA ASN A 52 -3.95 -10.50 1.69
C ASN A 52 -5.23 -10.64 0.87
N GLN A 53 -5.10 -10.81 -0.45
CA GLN A 53 -6.18 -10.96 -1.44
C GLN A 53 -7.18 -9.81 -1.48
N CYS A 54 -6.80 -8.59 -1.09
CA CYS A 54 -7.59 -7.39 -1.36
C CYS A 54 -7.51 -7.07 -2.87
N THR A 55 -8.19 -7.88 -3.70
CA THR A 55 -8.09 -7.84 -5.16
C THR A 55 -8.64 -6.56 -5.78
N ARG A 56 -9.52 -5.85 -5.04
CA ARG A 56 -10.12 -4.57 -5.42
C ARG A 56 -9.33 -3.35 -4.93
N LEU A 57 -8.29 -3.54 -4.13
CA LEU A 57 -7.48 -2.45 -3.59
C LEU A 57 -6.70 -1.78 -4.72
N VAL A 58 -7.02 -0.52 -4.99
CA VAL A 58 -6.44 0.31 -6.05
C VAL A 58 -5.31 1.19 -5.50
N ASP A 59 -5.47 1.73 -4.29
CA ASP A 59 -4.51 2.65 -3.70
C ASP A 59 -4.36 2.49 -2.19
N VAL A 60 -3.14 2.74 -1.70
CA VAL A 60 -2.80 2.73 -0.27
C VAL A 60 -1.98 3.96 0.04
N THR A 61 -2.51 4.79 0.95
CA THR A 61 -1.82 5.99 1.41
C THR A 61 -0.98 5.66 2.63
N PHE A 62 0.33 5.82 2.51
CA PHE A 62 1.28 5.70 3.61
C PHE A 62 1.64 7.09 4.15
N HIS A 63 1.93 7.15 5.44
CA HIS A 63 2.69 8.25 6.03
C HIS A 63 4.16 7.84 6.18
N ASP A 64 5.05 8.81 6.44
CA ASP A 64 6.50 8.59 6.52
C ASP A 64 6.95 7.79 7.75
N GLY A 65 6.01 7.41 8.61
CA GLY A 65 6.26 6.65 9.84
C GLY A 65 6.14 5.14 9.67
N VAL A 66 5.70 4.64 8.51
CA VAL A 66 5.65 3.19 8.25
C VAL A 66 7.06 2.69 7.95
N ILE A 67 7.57 1.81 8.80
CA ILE A 67 8.94 1.29 8.83
C ILE A 67 9.02 -0.08 8.15
N THR A 68 8.14 -1.02 8.52
CA THR A 68 8.21 -2.41 8.02
C THR A 68 6.95 -2.79 7.26
N ILE A 69 7.13 -3.45 6.11
CA ILE A 69 6.07 -4.16 5.40
C ILE A 69 6.25 -5.66 5.62
N GLY A 70 5.26 -6.28 6.27
CA GLY A 70 5.25 -7.69 6.67
C GLY A 70 5.36 -8.69 5.53
N LYS A 71 5.63 -9.96 5.90
CA LYS A 71 5.64 -11.06 4.93
C LYS A 71 4.24 -11.20 4.38
N TRP A 72 4.12 -11.35 3.06
CA TRP A 72 2.80 -11.48 2.45
C TRP A 72 1.83 -10.37 2.89
N ALA A 73 2.28 -9.12 3.05
CA ALA A 73 1.40 -8.02 3.48
C ALA A 73 0.33 -7.66 2.44
N PHE A 74 0.66 -7.62 1.15
CA PHE A 74 -0.23 -7.25 0.04
C PHE A 74 -0.36 -8.33 -1.07
N PRO A 75 -0.35 -9.64 -0.79
CA PRO A 75 -0.30 -10.64 -1.83
C PRO A 75 -1.63 -10.70 -2.58
N GLY A 76 -1.57 -10.75 -3.91
CA GLY A 76 -2.77 -10.81 -4.75
C GLY A 76 -3.58 -9.51 -4.77
N CYS A 77 -3.02 -8.36 -4.38
CA CYS A 77 -3.64 -7.06 -4.61
C CYS A 77 -3.57 -6.70 -6.11
N CYS A 78 -4.32 -7.41 -6.95
CA CYS A 78 -4.20 -7.34 -8.41
C CYS A 78 -4.66 -6.01 -9.02
N SER A 79 -5.48 -5.20 -8.31
CA SER A 79 -5.88 -3.87 -8.78
C SER A 79 -4.93 -2.75 -8.34
N LEU A 80 -3.94 -3.04 -7.49
CA LEU A 80 -3.01 -2.04 -6.98
C LEU A 80 -2.04 -1.68 -8.10
N GLN A 81 -2.09 -0.43 -8.59
CA GLN A 81 -1.31 -0.01 -9.77
C GLN A 81 0.03 0.62 -9.42
N THR A 82 0.04 1.42 -8.37
CA THR A 82 1.21 2.16 -7.90
C THR A 82 1.29 2.09 -6.39
N ILE A 83 2.50 2.05 -5.84
CA ILE A 83 2.69 2.17 -4.39
C ILE A 83 3.84 3.11 -4.06
N LYS A 84 3.58 4.01 -3.10
CA LYS A 84 4.56 4.97 -2.58
C LYS A 84 4.86 4.63 -1.12
N LEU A 85 6.12 4.35 -0.84
CA LEU A 85 6.62 3.90 0.45
C LEU A 85 7.69 4.88 0.96
N PRO A 86 7.29 6.08 1.40
CA PRO A 86 8.24 7.15 1.72
C PRO A 86 9.08 6.87 2.98
N GLY A 87 8.54 6.12 3.95
CA GLY A 87 9.21 5.79 5.19
C GLY A 87 9.76 4.36 5.28
N ALA A 88 9.41 3.48 4.32
CA ALA A 88 9.64 2.05 4.49
C ALA A 88 11.13 1.70 4.40
N LYS A 89 11.61 1.02 5.44
CA LYS A 89 12.98 0.52 5.54
C LYS A 89 13.10 -0.92 5.07
N ILE A 90 12.13 -1.74 5.46
CA ILE A 90 12.19 -3.19 5.30
C ILE A 90 10.91 -3.68 4.62
N LEU A 91 11.07 -4.32 3.47
CA LEU A 91 10.03 -5.15 2.86
C LEU A 91 10.38 -6.61 3.15
N ARG A 92 9.51 -7.34 3.84
CA ARG A 92 9.74 -8.76 4.09
C ARG A 92 9.39 -9.62 2.87
N SER A 93 9.76 -10.90 2.94
CA SER A 93 9.56 -11.85 1.83
C SER A 93 8.13 -11.84 1.32
N ASN A 94 7.99 -11.84 -0.02
CA ASN A 94 6.69 -11.90 -0.69
C ASN A 94 5.69 -10.78 -0.33
N ALA A 95 6.16 -9.64 0.18
CA ALA A 95 5.30 -8.52 0.60
C ALA A 95 4.25 -8.10 -0.45
N PHE A 96 4.59 -8.11 -1.74
CA PHE A 96 3.72 -7.79 -2.88
C PHE A 96 3.58 -8.97 -3.85
N TYR A 97 3.63 -10.20 -3.36
CA TYR A 97 3.55 -11.38 -4.22
C TYR A 97 2.28 -11.36 -5.10
N ASN A 98 2.45 -11.60 -6.40
CA ASN A 98 1.36 -11.71 -7.36
C ASN A 98 0.44 -10.47 -7.42
N CYS A 99 0.99 -9.28 -7.16
CA CYS A 99 0.30 -8.02 -7.49
C CYS A 99 0.43 -7.75 -8.99
N THR A 100 -0.37 -8.45 -9.80
CA THR A 100 -0.22 -8.43 -11.27
C THR A 100 -0.56 -7.08 -11.90
N GLY A 101 -1.33 -6.22 -11.23
CA GLY A 101 -1.59 -4.84 -11.68
C GLY A 101 -0.52 -3.84 -11.26
N LEU A 102 0.42 -4.21 -10.39
CA LEU A 102 1.42 -3.28 -9.87
C LEU A 102 2.42 -2.93 -10.97
N THR A 103 2.48 -1.66 -11.33
CA THR A 103 3.30 -1.16 -12.42
C THR A 103 4.48 -0.30 -11.97
N GLU A 104 4.32 0.38 -10.84
CA GLU A 104 5.32 1.31 -10.30
C GLU A 104 5.41 1.21 -8.78
N VAL A 105 6.65 1.17 -8.28
CA VAL A 105 6.97 1.23 -6.86
C VAL A 105 7.95 2.38 -6.63
N GLU A 106 7.60 3.26 -5.71
CA GLU A 106 8.41 4.40 -5.33
C GLU A 106 8.78 4.30 -3.84
N PHE A 107 10.06 4.26 -3.56
CA PHE A 107 10.61 4.25 -2.21
C PHE A 107 11.18 5.61 -1.82
N GLY A 108 11.16 5.92 -0.52
CA GLY A 108 11.99 6.97 0.05
C GLY A 108 13.47 6.57 0.15
N ASP A 109 14.27 7.45 0.74
CA ASP A 109 15.72 7.31 0.93
C ASP A 109 16.11 6.35 2.06
N LYS A 110 15.15 5.91 2.87
CA LYS A 110 15.35 5.04 4.04
C LYS A 110 15.34 3.54 3.72
N LEU A 111 15.18 3.14 2.46
CA LEU A 111 15.08 1.73 2.10
C LEU A 111 16.40 0.99 2.38
N GLU A 112 16.35 -0.01 3.26
CA GLU A 112 17.52 -0.80 3.69
C GLU A 112 17.45 -2.24 3.16
N THR A 113 16.26 -2.85 3.08
CA THR A 113 16.13 -4.28 2.73
C THR A 113 14.87 -4.59 1.93
N ILE A 114 15.05 -5.35 0.84
CA ILE A 114 13.96 -5.99 0.09
C ILE A 114 14.08 -7.50 0.24
N GLY A 115 13.07 -8.12 0.85
CA GLY A 115 13.02 -9.55 1.13
C GLY A 115 12.85 -10.39 -0.13
N LEU A 116 13.21 -11.68 0.00
CA LEU A 116 13.13 -12.65 -1.09
C LEU A 116 11.74 -12.66 -1.72
N GLY A 117 11.70 -12.48 -3.04
CA GLY A 117 10.46 -12.53 -3.81
C GLY A 117 9.43 -11.47 -3.43
N ALA A 118 9.82 -10.35 -2.80
CA ALA A 118 8.91 -9.27 -2.41
C ALA A 118 7.99 -8.83 -3.57
N PHE A 119 8.48 -8.87 -4.81
CA PHE A 119 7.72 -8.56 -6.04
C PHE A 119 7.57 -9.76 -6.99
N TYR A 120 7.68 -10.99 -6.48
CA TYR A 120 7.55 -12.18 -7.31
C TYR A 120 6.14 -12.27 -7.90
N LYS A 121 6.04 -12.59 -9.21
CA LYS A 121 4.80 -12.55 -10.02
C LYS A 121 4.13 -11.17 -10.15
N CYS A 122 4.82 -10.07 -9.85
CA CYS A 122 4.37 -8.73 -10.28
C CYS A 122 4.64 -8.55 -11.77
N THR A 123 3.85 -9.20 -12.64
CA THR A 123 4.11 -9.30 -14.08
C THR A 123 4.04 -7.98 -14.84
N SER A 124 3.36 -6.97 -14.29
CA SER A 124 3.25 -5.63 -14.91
C SER A 124 4.26 -4.62 -14.35
N LEU A 125 5.09 -5.02 -13.38
CA LEU A 125 6.03 -4.11 -12.72
C LEU A 125 7.13 -3.71 -13.69
N ARG A 126 7.12 -2.44 -14.09
CA ARG A 126 8.07 -1.88 -15.07
C ARG A 126 8.99 -0.82 -14.49
N LYS A 127 8.64 -0.26 -13.33
CA LYS A 127 9.39 0.82 -12.70
C LYS A 127 9.53 0.63 -11.20
N LEU A 128 10.76 0.73 -10.74
CA LEU A 128 11.12 0.81 -9.33
C LEU A 128 12.08 1.98 -9.19
N SER A 129 11.75 2.94 -8.33
CA SER A 129 12.61 4.10 -8.07
C SER A 129 12.78 4.35 -6.59
N ILE A 130 13.97 4.82 -6.22
CA ILE A 130 14.31 5.29 -4.88
C ILE A 130 14.49 6.80 -4.99
N LYS A 131 13.73 7.56 -4.20
CA LYS A 131 13.95 9.00 -4.10
C LYS A 131 15.16 9.24 -3.19
N SER A 132 16.23 9.77 -3.76
CA SER A 132 17.26 10.47 -2.99
C SER A 132 16.82 11.91 -2.80
N VAL A 133 16.98 12.41 -1.57
CA VAL A 133 16.88 13.84 -1.26
C VAL A 133 18.21 14.51 -1.56
#